data_AF-A0A7J7PAG6-F1
#
_entry.id   AF-A0A7J7PAG6-F1
#
_cell.length_a   1.000
_cell.length_b   1.000
_cell.length_c   1.000
_cell.angle_alpha   90.00
_cell.angle_beta   90.00
_cell.angle_gamma   90.00
#
_symmetry.space_group_name_H-M   'P 1'
#
loop_
_entity.id
_entity.type
_entity.pdbx_description
1 polymer ?
#
loop_
_entity_poly.entity_id
_entity_poly.type
_entity_poly.pdbx_seq_one_letter_code
_entity_poly.pdbx_strand_id
1 'polypeptide(L)'
;MEVYKGKASGPIKKYDTTKVFDTTLTKVLTPHYDLNIAAYDNYGKLYLSLLFALSIGSGFARFTATLTHVALFHGGDILKQSKMAMKSAKLDIHARLMKKYKDVTQWWFHETNIVKCL
;
A
#
# COMPACT_ATOMS: atom_id res chain seq x y z
N MET A 1 44.04 7.30 -12.37
CA MET A 1 42.69 7.34 -11.75
C MET A 1 42.74 6.48 -10.50
N GLU A 2 43.23 7.04 -9.41
CA GLU A 2 43.36 6.37 -8.11
C GLU A 2 42.79 7.27 -7.01
N VAL A 3 41.48 7.28 -6.85
CA VAL A 3 40.78 7.85 -5.68
C VAL A 3 39.38 7.20 -5.75
N TYR A 4 38.87 6.35 -4.85
CA TYR A 4 38.92 6.30 -3.39
C TYR A 4 38.72 4.84 -2.93
N LYS A 5 39.69 4.26 -2.21
CA LYS A 5 39.48 3.06 -1.36
C LYS A 5 39.40 3.52 0.10
N GLY A 6 38.24 4.03 0.50
CA GLY A 6 37.96 4.39 1.88
C GLY A 6 37.60 3.15 2.72
N LYS A 7 38.43 2.84 3.71
CA LYS A 7 38.26 1.74 4.67
C LYS A 7 37.09 2.03 5.61
N ALA A 8 35.88 1.61 5.27
CA ALA A 8 34.75 1.59 6.19
C ALA A 8 34.84 0.37 7.11
N SER A 9 35.76 0.41 8.09
CA SER A 9 35.90 -0.66 9.09
C SER A 9 36.02 -0.06 10.48
N GLY A 10 35.00 0.71 10.87
CA GLY A 10 34.66 0.98 12.27
C GLY A 10 33.40 0.18 12.62
N PRO A 11 33.13 -0.13 13.90
CA PRO A 11 31.92 -0.84 14.28
C PRO A 11 30.70 -0.06 13.80
N ILE A 12 29.87 -0.68 12.97
CA ILE A 12 28.58 -0.11 12.58
C ILE A 12 27.75 -0.03 13.84
N LYS A 13 27.69 1.14 14.47
CA LYS A 13 26.74 1.42 15.54
C LYS A 13 25.36 1.26 14.92
N LYS A 14 24.71 0.13 15.18
CA LYS A 14 23.30 -0.07 14.85
C LYS A 14 22.51 0.88 15.73
N TYR A 15 22.29 2.09 15.24
CA TYR A 15 21.36 3.01 15.86
C TYR A 15 19.97 2.40 15.64
N ASP A 16 19.35 1.99 16.73
CA ASP A 16 18.03 1.42 16.68
C ASP A 16 17.02 2.53 16.42
N THR A 17 16.73 2.78 15.14
CA THR A 17 15.85 3.87 14.71
C THR A 17 14.47 3.78 15.35
N THR A 18 13.95 2.58 15.61
CA THR A 18 12.64 2.39 16.25
C THR A 18 12.62 2.92 17.68
N LYS A 19 13.71 2.71 18.44
CA LYS A 19 13.84 3.21 19.81
C LYS A 19 13.88 4.74 19.87
N VAL A 20 14.52 5.38 18.88
CA VAL A 20 14.56 6.85 18.81
C VAL A 20 13.16 7.41 18.55
N PHE A 21 12.44 6.85 17.57
CA PHE A 21 11.07 7.28 17.26
C PHE A 21 10.12 7.09 18.45
N ASP A 22 10.17 5.93 19.11
CA ASP A 22 9.34 5.59 20.28
C ASP A 22 9.56 6.59 21.44
N THR A 23 10.82 6.94 21.73
CA THR A 23 11.13 7.93 22.78
C THR A 23 10.66 9.34 22.50
N THR A 24 10.50 9.71 21.23
CA THR A 24 9.90 11.01 20.85
C THR A 24 8.38 10.94 20.90
N LEU A 25 7.77 9.85 20.44
CA LEU A 25 6.32 9.69 20.35
C LEU A 25 5.68 9.65 21.75
N THR A 26 6.31 8.93 22.68
CA THR A 26 5.91 8.88 24.10
C THR A 26 6.03 10.23 24.84
N LYS A 27 6.76 11.21 24.31
CA LYS A 27 6.86 12.56 24.89
C LYS A 27 5.72 13.48 24.49
N VAL A 28 5.08 13.23 23.35
CA VAL A 28 4.00 14.06 22.79
C VAL A 28 2.62 13.43 22.93
N LEU A 29 2.53 12.11 23.14
CA LEU A 29 1.27 11.40 23.34
C LEU A 29 1.09 10.99 24.81
N THR A 30 -0.16 11.03 25.28
CA THR A 30 -0.54 10.47 26.58
C THR A 30 -0.62 8.94 26.51
N PRO A 31 -0.65 8.22 27.65
CA PRO A 31 -0.83 6.75 27.67
C PRO A 31 -2.13 6.25 27.01
N HIS A 32 -3.10 7.15 26.82
CA HIS A 32 -4.36 6.87 26.12
C HIS A 32 -4.29 7.15 24.61
N TYR A 33 -3.10 7.41 24.06
CA TYR A 33 -2.88 7.81 22.66
C TYR A 33 -3.53 9.14 22.26
N ASP A 34 -3.89 9.99 23.22
CA ASP A 34 -4.33 11.35 22.96
C ASP A 34 -3.13 12.29 22.80
N LEU A 35 -3.28 13.29 21.93
CA LEU A 35 -2.24 14.29 21.71
C LEU A 35 -2.17 15.26 22.89
N ASN A 36 -1.02 15.33 23.58
CA ASN A 36 -0.79 16.32 24.62
C ASN A 36 -0.34 17.64 24.00
N ILE A 37 -1.26 18.60 23.90
CA ILE A 37 -1.05 19.90 23.25
C ILE A 37 0.08 20.70 23.94
N ALA A 38 0.16 20.66 25.27
CA ALA A 38 1.19 21.38 26.03
C ALA A 38 2.59 20.80 25.79
N ALA A 39 2.70 19.47 25.70
CA ALA A 39 3.97 18.81 25.35
C ALA A 39 4.33 19.02 23.87
N TYR A 40 3.33 19.07 22.98
CA TYR A 40 3.51 19.33 21.56
C TYR A 40 4.07 20.72 21.27
N ASP A 41 3.49 21.76 21.89
CA ASP A 41 3.97 23.13 21.73
C ASP A 41 5.39 23.33 22.30
N ASN A 42 5.74 22.59 23.36
CA ASN A 42 7.08 22.63 23.94
C ASN A 42 8.12 21.88 23.10
N TYR A 43 7.76 20.74 22.51
CA TYR A 43 8.66 19.89 21.73
C TYR A 43 8.82 20.36 20.27
N GLY A 44 7.81 21.06 19.74
CA GLY A 44 7.78 21.58 18.38
C GLY A 44 7.19 20.62 17.34
N LYS A 45 6.96 21.14 16.13
CA LYS A 45 6.31 20.41 15.04
C LYS A 45 7.09 19.16 14.65
N LEU A 46 6.40 18.02 14.61
CA LEU A 46 6.97 16.75 14.12
C LEU A 46 7.18 16.83 12.61
N TYR A 47 8.43 16.77 12.17
CA TYR A 47 8.79 16.70 10.76
C TYR A 47 9.08 15.26 10.34
N LEU A 48 8.37 14.81 9.32
CA LEU A 48 8.65 13.54 8.66
C LEU A 48 9.85 13.73 7.71
N SER A 49 10.72 12.73 7.61
CA SER A 49 11.91 12.81 6.76
C SER A 49 11.54 13.05 5.29
N LEU A 50 12.25 13.95 4.61
CA LEU A 50 12.07 14.19 3.18
C LEU A 50 12.25 12.90 2.36
N LEU A 51 13.18 12.02 2.77
CA LEU A 51 13.39 10.73 2.12
C LEU A 51 12.18 9.82 2.23
N PHE A 52 11.41 9.91 3.33
CA PHE A 52 10.18 9.15 3.49
C PHE A 52 9.11 9.66 2.52
N ALA A 53 8.92 10.98 2.43
CA ALA A 53 7.99 11.57 1.47
C ALA A 53 8.35 11.23 0.02
N LEU A 54 9.65 11.29 -0.34
CA LEU A 54 10.13 10.92 -1.67
C LEU A 54 9.94 9.43 -1.96
N SER A 55 10.17 8.55 -0.99
CA SER A 55 9.96 7.11 -1.15
C SER A 55 8.50 6.81 -1.49
N ILE A 56 7.57 7.33 -0.69
CA ILE A 56 6.13 7.17 -0.92
C ILE A 56 5.71 7.77 -2.26
N GLY A 57 6.16 9.00 -2.56
CA GLY A 57 5.87 9.67 -3.84
C GLY A 57 6.38 8.89 -5.05
N SER A 58 7.59 8.32 -4.96
CA SER A 58 8.16 7.50 -6.03
C SER A 58 7.39 6.20 -6.24
N GLY A 59 6.85 5.60 -5.17
CA GLY A 59 5.98 4.44 -5.25
C GLY A 59 4.71 4.76 -6.05
N PHE A 60 4.01 5.82 -5.65
CA PHE A 60 2.82 6.28 -6.37
C PHE A 60 3.10 6.62 -7.84
N ALA A 61 4.22 7.31 -8.11
CA ALA A 61 4.60 7.65 -9.49
C ALA A 61 4.79 6.41 -10.36
N ARG A 62 5.40 5.34 -9.83
CA ARG A 62 5.59 4.08 -10.59
C ARG A 62 4.28 3.35 -10.85
N PHE A 63 3.40 3.31 -9.86
CA PHE A 63 2.07 2.71 -10.03
C PHE A 63 1.25 3.47 -11.08
N THR A 64 1.16 4.79 -10.97
CA THR A 64 0.39 5.61 -11.92
C THR A 64 1.01 5.58 -13.31
N ALA A 65 2.34 5.64 -13.45
CA ALA A 65 3.02 5.52 -14.74
C ALA A 65 2.69 4.20 -15.45
N THR A 66 2.67 3.08 -14.71
CA THR A 66 2.31 1.76 -15.26
C THR A 66 0.85 1.74 -15.71
N LEU A 67 -0.06 2.26 -14.87
CA LEU A 67 -1.49 2.34 -15.21
C LEU A 67 -1.73 3.21 -16.44
N THR A 68 -1.13 4.40 -16.51
CA THR A 68 -1.25 5.31 -17.65
C THR A 68 -0.65 4.70 -18.91
N HIS A 69 0.50 4.02 -18.81
CA HIS A 69 1.11 3.33 -19.95
C HIS A 69 0.16 2.25 -20.51
N VAL A 70 -0.34 1.36 -19.67
CA VAL A 70 -1.27 0.31 -20.10
C VAL A 70 -2.58 0.89 -20.62
N ALA A 71 -3.13 1.92 -19.97
CA ALA A 71 -4.37 2.56 -20.40
C ALA A 71 -4.21 3.28 -21.75
N LEU A 72 -3.09 3.95 -22.01
CA LEU A 72 -2.88 4.69 -23.26
C LEU A 72 -2.58 3.76 -24.44
N PHE A 73 -1.73 2.74 -24.25
CA PHE A 73 -1.31 1.85 -25.34
C PHE A 73 -2.24 0.66 -25.56
N HIS A 74 -2.91 0.18 -24.50
CA HIS A 74 -3.75 -1.02 -24.57
C HIS A 74 -5.19 -0.79 -24.09
N GLY A 75 -5.57 0.41 -23.65
CA GLY A 75 -6.89 0.67 -23.08
C GLY A 75 -8.05 0.37 -24.02
N GLY A 76 -7.90 0.66 -25.32
CA GLY A 76 -8.93 0.35 -26.32
C GLY A 76 -9.21 -1.14 -26.46
N ASP A 77 -8.16 -1.96 -26.48
CA ASP A 77 -8.28 -3.41 -26.60
C ASP A 77 -8.74 -4.04 -25.29
N ILE A 78 -8.28 -3.53 -24.14
CA ILE A 78 -8.76 -3.93 -22.82
C ILE A 78 -10.26 -3.64 -22.72
N LEU A 79 -10.74 -2.45 -23.10
CA LEU A 79 -12.17 -2.13 -23.04
C LEU A 79 -13.01 -3.00 -23.97
N LYS A 80 -12.53 -3.29 -25.18
CA LYS A 80 -13.20 -4.22 -26.11
C LYS A 80 -13.25 -5.62 -25.52
N GLN A 81 -12.12 -6.12 -25.04
CA GLN A 81 -12.00 -7.45 -24.43
C GLN A 81 -12.83 -7.58 -23.16
N SER A 82 -12.87 -6.56 -22.29
CA SER A 82 -13.70 -6.53 -21.09
C SER A 82 -15.19 -6.49 -21.44
N LYS A 83 -15.59 -5.69 -22.44
CA LYS A 83 -16.98 -5.68 -22.94
C LYS A 83 -17.37 -7.02 -23.57
N MET A 84 -16.46 -7.64 -24.31
CA MET A 84 -16.67 -8.97 -24.89
C MET A 84 -16.69 -10.05 -23.81
N ALA A 85 -15.83 -10.02 -22.79
CA ALA A 85 -15.88 -10.97 -21.68
C ALA A 85 -17.18 -10.85 -20.87
N MET A 86 -17.69 -9.62 -20.69
CA MET A 86 -18.97 -9.37 -20.03
C MET A 86 -20.17 -9.86 -20.87
N LYS A 87 -20.18 -9.56 -22.18
CA LYS A 87 -21.30 -9.91 -23.08
C LYS A 87 -21.24 -11.36 -23.57
N SER A 88 -20.04 -11.85 -23.80
CA SER A 88 -19.69 -13.18 -24.30
C SER A 88 -19.01 -13.99 -23.22
N ALA A 89 -19.45 -13.83 -21.96
CA ALA A 89 -19.23 -14.83 -20.91
C ALA A 89 -19.77 -16.15 -21.47
N LYS A 90 -18.91 -16.87 -22.19
CA LYS A 90 -19.20 -18.14 -22.81
C LYS A 90 -19.35 -19.06 -21.64
N LEU A 91 -20.58 -19.14 -21.13
CA LEU A 91 -20.96 -20.04 -20.07
C LEU A 91 -20.49 -21.40 -20.52
N ASP A 92 -19.43 -21.88 -19.86
CA ASP A 92 -18.93 -23.21 -20.08
C ASP A 92 -20.06 -24.20 -19.78
N ILE A 93 -19.88 -25.46 -20.15
CA ILE A 93 -20.92 -26.48 -19.99
C ILE A 93 -21.35 -26.58 -18.51
N HIS A 94 -20.41 -26.40 -17.58
CA HIS A 94 -20.69 -26.39 -16.15
C HIS A 94 -21.53 -25.18 -15.74
N ALA A 95 -21.15 -23.96 -16.10
CA ALA A 95 -21.91 -22.74 -15.83
C ALA A 95 -23.30 -22.74 -16.49
N ARG A 96 -23.43 -23.38 -17.66
CA ARG A 96 -24.71 -23.59 -18.34
C ARG A 96 -25.62 -24.55 -17.60
N LEU A 97 -25.08 -25.65 -17.05
CA LEU A 97 -25.82 -26.58 -16.19
C LEU A 97 -26.18 -25.92 -14.85
N MET A 98 -25.26 -25.12 -14.28
CA MET A 98 -25.43 -24.42 -13.01
C MET A 98 -26.49 -23.32 -13.08
N LYS A 99 -26.77 -22.74 -14.26
CA LYS A 99 -27.84 -21.75 -14.46
C LYS A 99 -29.26 -22.28 -14.12
N LYS A 100 -29.45 -23.60 -14.07
CA LYS A 100 -30.73 -24.22 -13.63
C LYS A 100 -30.92 -24.16 -12.12
N TYR A 101 -29.85 -23.97 -11.35
CA TYR A 101 -29.87 -23.90 -9.90
C TYR A 101 -29.95 -22.45 -9.44
N LYS A 102 -30.63 -22.21 -8.30
CA LYS A 102 -30.71 -20.88 -7.70
C LYS A 102 -29.32 -20.42 -7.27
N ASP A 103 -28.90 -19.24 -7.73
CA ASP A 103 -27.61 -18.66 -7.35
C ASP A 103 -27.50 -18.55 -5.82
N VAL A 104 -26.37 -19.04 -5.30
CA VAL A 104 -26.07 -18.98 -3.88
C VAL A 104 -25.77 -17.53 -3.52
N THR A 105 -26.47 -17.02 -2.51
CA THR A 105 -26.27 -15.68 -1.96
C THR A 105 -24.81 -15.42 -1.64
N GLN A 106 -24.21 -14.47 -2.36
CA GLN A 106 -22.77 -14.15 -2.27
C GLN A 106 -22.38 -13.36 -1.01
N TRP A 107 -23.35 -12.83 -0.25
CA TRP A 107 -23.08 -11.98 0.92
C TRP A 107 -22.32 -12.72 2.03
N TRP A 108 -22.63 -14.01 2.27
CA TRP A 108 -21.89 -14.84 3.21
C TRP A 108 -20.40 -14.98 2.86
N PHE A 109 -20.05 -14.96 1.57
CA PHE A 109 -18.65 -14.96 1.14
C PHE A 109 -17.97 -13.63 1.38
N HIS A 110 -18.70 -12.51 1.31
CA HIS A 110 -18.13 -11.20 1.61
C HIS A 110 -17.78 -11.09 3.11
N GLU A 111 -18.68 -11.52 3.98
CA GLU A 111 -18.46 -11.57 5.43
C GLU A 111 -17.28 -12.47 5.81
N THR A 112 -17.22 -13.69 5.26
CA THR A 112 -16.15 -14.64 5.60
C THR A 112 -14.77 -14.26 5.08
N ASN A 113 -14.66 -13.50 3.98
CA ASN A 113 -13.38 -13.02 3.45
C ASN A 113 -12.88 -11.76 4.18
N ILE A 114 -13.79 -10.87 4.62
CA ILE A 114 -13.42 -9.68 5.39
C ILE A 114 -12.93 -10.04 6.80
N VAL A 115 -13.61 -10.97 7.49
CA VAL A 115 -13.22 -11.43 8.84
C VAL A 115 -11.87 -12.17 8.85
N LYS A 116 -11.44 -12.73 7.71
CA LYS A 116 -10.14 -13.39 7.57
C LYS A 116 -9.00 -12.47 7.14
N CYS A 117 -9.31 -11.28 6.64
CA CYS A 117 -8.33 -10.27 6.21
C CYS A 117 -8.12 -9.16 7.25
N LEU A 118 -8.85 -9.18 8.37
CA LEU A 118 -8.65 -8.31 9.53
C LEU A 118 -7.84 -9.06 10.60
#